data_AF-A0AAV7LUT0-F1
#
_entry.id   AF-A0AAV7LUT0-F1
#
_cell.length_a   1.000
_cell.length_b   1.000
_cell.length_c   1.000
_cell.angle_alpha   90.00
_cell.angle_beta   90.00
_cell.angle_gamma   90.00
#
_symmetry.space_group_name_H-M   'P 1'
#
loop_
_entity.id
_entity.type
_entity.pdbx_description
1 polymer ?
#
loop_
_entity_poly.entity_id
_entity_poly.type
_entity_poly.pdbx_seq_one_letter_code
_entity_poly.pdbx_strand_id
1 'polypeptide(L)'
;MSLAGLRLCEAAPPGGPRPPWSPAQETLLGLLAGLQQPPPPAEDVPGGFPAPTLGIGMDSCVIPLRHGGLSLVQTTDFFYPSVEDPYMQGRIACANVLSDLYAMGITECDNMLMLLSVSQKMSEEERDKIMPLMVKGFRDAAEEGGTSVTGGQTVYNPWIIIGGVATVVCQPSEFIMPENAVPGDVLVLTKPLGTQVAVNAHQWLDNPERWNKIKLVVSEEEVELAYQEAMYSMATLNRTAAGLMHTFNAHAATDITGFGILGHAQNLAKQQHNEVSFVIHNLPIIAKMAAITKACGNRFKLLHGTSPETSGGLLICLPREQAARFCAEIKSPKYGEGHQAWIIGIVEKGNRTARIIDKPRIIEDGAWPCSGVEQPAVRREPSDNDIVVSVHLSPGTFAVFMKQLPSNTMDDRGAVESRQ
;
A
#
# COMPACT_ATOMS: atom_id res chain seq x y z
N MET A 1 -6.03 -14.63 14.69
CA MET A 1 -5.84 -16.08 14.92
C MET A 1 -4.35 -16.34 15.09
N SER A 2 -3.89 -16.67 16.29
CA SER A 2 -2.56 -17.26 16.49
C SER A 2 -2.69 -18.76 16.25
N LEU A 3 -2.32 -19.24 15.07
CA LEU A 3 -2.17 -20.68 14.84
C LEU A 3 -1.01 -21.16 15.70
N ALA A 4 -1.35 -21.77 16.84
CA ALA A 4 -0.50 -22.59 17.72
C ALA A 4 1.03 -22.32 17.66
N GLY A 5 1.47 -21.11 18.03
CA GLY A 5 2.85 -20.85 18.45
C GLY A 5 3.65 -19.86 17.59
N LEU A 6 3.39 -19.74 16.30
CA LEU A 6 4.16 -18.83 15.43
C LEU A 6 3.47 -17.48 15.26
N ARG A 7 4.16 -16.42 15.69
CA ARG A 7 3.82 -15.05 15.29
C ARG A 7 4.41 -14.77 13.93
N LEU A 8 3.61 -14.28 13.00
CA LEU A 8 4.04 -14.00 11.64
C LEU A 8 5.19 -12.99 11.62
N CYS A 9 5.17 -12.04 12.56
CA CYS A 9 6.21 -11.02 12.71
C CYS A 9 7.55 -11.58 13.25
N GLU A 10 7.58 -12.77 13.86
CA GLU A 10 8.83 -13.43 14.29
C GLU A 10 9.58 -14.10 13.14
N ALA A 11 8.89 -14.29 12.01
CA ALA A 11 9.49 -14.69 10.74
C ALA A 11 10.12 -13.50 9.98
N ALA A 12 10.35 -12.36 10.65
CA ALA A 12 11.09 -11.20 10.16
C ALA A 12 12.42 -11.01 10.93
N PRO A 13 13.36 -10.18 10.46
CA PRO A 13 14.61 -9.90 11.20
C PRO A 13 14.36 -9.36 12.62
N PRO A 14 15.09 -9.84 13.65
CA PRO A 14 14.98 -9.31 15.00
C PRO A 14 15.61 -7.90 15.10
N GLY A 15 14.88 -6.92 15.61
CA GLY A 15 15.37 -5.55 15.81
C GLY A 15 14.42 -4.68 16.63
N GLY A 16 14.87 -3.52 17.11
CA GLY A 16 14.03 -2.51 17.77
C GLY A 16 13.06 -1.84 16.77
N PRO A 17 12.77 -0.52 16.85
CA PRO A 17 12.09 0.15 15.75
C PRO A 17 12.92 -0.15 14.51
N ARG A 18 12.33 -0.93 13.61
CA ARG A 18 13.04 -1.52 12.48
C ARG A 18 13.72 -0.36 11.75
N PRO A 19 15.05 -0.39 11.51
CA PRO A 19 15.66 0.60 10.64
C PRO A 19 14.86 0.63 9.32
N PRO A 20 14.79 1.78 8.63
CA PRO A 20 14.11 1.84 7.33
C PRO A 20 14.58 0.65 6.48
N TRP A 21 13.63 -0.03 5.84
CA TRP A 21 13.85 -1.26 5.09
C TRP A 21 14.93 -1.10 4.02
N SER A 22 15.07 0.14 3.55
CA SER A 22 16.09 0.61 2.64
C SER A 22 17.11 1.49 3.37
N PRO A 23 18.39 1.48 2.93
CA PRO A 23 19.35 2.48 3.40
C PRO A 23 18.81 3.88 3.11
N ALA A 24 19.33 4.89 3.81
CA ALA A 24 18.98 6.28 3.52
C ALA A 24 19.09 6.55 2.02
N GLN A 25 18.15 7.31 1.48
CA GLN A 25 18.00 7.48 0.04
C GLN A 25 19.31 7.89 -0.66
N GLU A 26 20.12 8.76 -0.03
CA GLU A 26 21.42 9.18 -0.56
C GLU A 26 22.40 8.00 -0.72
N THR A 27 22.43 7.08 0.24
CA THR A 27 23.22 5.86 0.16
C THR A 27 22.72 4.96 -0.96
N LEU A 28 21.41 4.80 -1.10
CA LEU A 28 20.81 4.00 -2.17
C LEU A 28 21.18 4.57 -3.55
N LEU A 29 20.96 5.86 -3.76
CA LEU A 29 21.31 6.53 -5.02
C LEU A 29 22.81 6.47 -5.32
N GLY A 30 23.66 6.57 -4.30
CA GLY A 30 25.11 6.38 -4.44
C GLY A 30 25.48 4.97 -4.92
N LEU A 31 24.83 3.93 -4.41
CA LEU A 31 25.04 2.54 -4.86
C LEU A 31 24.52 2.30 -6.28
N LEU A 32 23.45 2.99 -6.68
CA LEU A 32 22.81 2.86 -8.00
C LEU A 32 23.41 3.79 -9.06
N ALA A 33 24.41 4.61 -8.74
CA ALA A 33 24.99 5.60 -9.65
C ALA A 33 25.49 4.97 -10.98
N GLY A 34 25.95 3.72 -10.96
CA GLY A 34 26.38 3.00 -12.16
C GLY A 34 25.26 2.57 -13.12
N LEU A 35 24.00 2.67 -12.72
CA LEU A 35 22.82 2.35 -13.52
C LEU A 35 22.14 3.58 -14.12
N GLN A 36 22.51 4.78 -13.66
CA GLN A 36 21.95 6.02 -14.20
C GLN A 36 22.44 6.20 -15.64
N GLN A 37 21.53 6.01 -16.59
CA GLN A 37 21.78 6.32 -17.99
C GLN A 37 21.30 7.75 -18.29
N PRO A 38 22.05 8.53 -19.08
CA PRO A 38 21.52 9.77 -19.62
C PRO A 38 20.26 9.45 -20.44
N PRO A 39 19.25 10.34 -20.45
CA PRO A 39 18.08 10.14 -21.30
C PRO A 39 18.54 9.95 -22.75
N PRO A 40 17.92 9.01 -23.50
CA PRO A 40 18.27 8.80 -24.89
C PRO A 40 18.10 10.11 -25.68
N PRO A 41 18.96 10.40 -26.67
CA PRO A 41 18.78 11.55 -27.54
C PRO A 41 17.37 11.55 -28.14
N ALA A 42 16.76 12.73 -28.31
CA ALA A 42 15.42 12.86 -28.88
C ALA A 42 15.28 12.20 -30.27
N GLU A 43 16.39 12.02 -30.98
CA GLU A 43 16.49 11.37 -32.29
C GLU A 43 16.42 9.83 -32.23
N ASP A 44 16.67 9.22 -31.07
CA ASP A 44 16.69 7.77 -30.86
C ASP A 44 15.37 7.21 -30.30
N VAL A 45 14.33 8.04 -30.13
CA VAL A 45 13.00 7.59 -29.71
C VAL A 45 12.29 6.90 -30.89
N PRO A 46 12.09 5.57 -30.85
CA PRO A 46 11.51 4.85 -31.98
C PRO A 46 10.07 5.31 -32.20
N GLY A 47 9.81 6.00 -33.31
CA GLY A 47 8.47 6.48 -33.70
C GLY A 47 8.28 8.01 -33.73
N GLY A 48 9.30 8.81 -33.38
CA GLY A 48 9.29 10.26 -33.62
C GLY A 48 8.34 11.09 -32.74
N PHE A 49 7.75 10.50 -31.70
CA PHE A 49 6.97 11.22 -30.70
C PHE A 49 7.82 11.43 -29.44
N PRO A 50 8.07 12.68 -29.01
CA PRO A 50 8.72 12.92 -27.72
C PRO A 50 7.75 12.51 -26.61
N ALA A 51 7.88 11.28 -26.12
CA ALA A 51 7.15 10.78 -24.97
C ALA A 51 7.97 11.03 -23.69
N PRO A 52 7.33 11.43 -22.58
CA PRO A 52 8.03 11.61 -21.31
C PRO A 52 8.65 10.28 -20.86
N THR A 53 9.81 10.36 -20.22
CA THR A 53 10.53 9.20 -19.69
C THR A 53 10.84 9.43 -18.21
N LEU A 54 10.83 8.36 -17.43
CA LEU A 54 11.18 8.40 -16.02
C LEU A 54 12.04 7.17 -15.69
N GLY A 55 13.28 7.42 -15.26
CA GLY A 55 14.24 6.40 -14.88
C GLY A 55 14.27 6.14 -13.38
N ILE A 56 15.45 5.76 -12.86
CA ILE A 56 15.66 5.54 -11.42
C ILE A 56 15.53 6.87 -10.66
N GLY A 57 14.71 6.88 -9.61
CA GLY A 57 14.65 8.01 -8.66
C GLY A 57 13.25 8.31 -8.12
N MET A 58 12.19 7.84 -8.78
CA MET A 58 10.79 8.03 -8.40
C MET A 58 10.08 6.68 -8.20
N ASP A 59 8.78 6.74 -7.89
CA ASP A 59 7.95 5.60 -7.49
C ASP A 59 7.83 4.52 -8.59
N SER A 60 7.85 4.91 -9.87
CA SER A 60 7.79 3.99 -11.01
C SER A 60 8.74 4.44 -12.13
N CYS A 61 9.09 3.51 -13.02
CA CYS A 61 9.69 3.88 -14.30
C CYS A 61 8.61 4.19 -15.34
N VAL A 62 8.92 5.07 -16.29
CA VAL A 62 8.10 5.34 -17.48
C VAL A 62 9.00 5.16 -18.70
N ILE A 63 8.71 4.12 -19.50
CA ILE A 63 9.54 3.72 -20.63
C ILE A 63 8.69 3.75 -21.91
N PRO A 64 8.93 4.68 -22.85
CA PRO A 64 8.25 4.70 -24.13
C PRO A 64 8.47 3.40 -24.89
N LEU A 65 7.39 2.81 -25.35
CA LEU A 65 7.42 1.61 -26.18
C LEU A 65 7.65 1.98 -27.64
N ARG A 66 8.19 1.03 -28.40
CA ARG A 66 8.37 1.15 -29.85
C ARG A 66 7.05 1.20 -30.64
N HIS A 67 5.92 1.04 -29.96
CA HIS A 67 4.61 0.82 -30.57
C HIS A 67 3.61 1.89 -30.13
N GLY A 68 3.03 2.61 -31.10
CA GLY A 68 1.76 3.31 -30.94
C GLY A 68 1.71 4.44 -29.91
N GLY A 69 2.85 5.04 -29.55
CA GLY A 69 2.89 6.12 -28.55
C GLY A 69 2.60 5.66 -27.11
N LEU A 70 2.61 4.34 -26.86
CA LEU A 70 2.39 3.75 -25.55
C LEU A 70 3.64 3.85 -24.69
N SER A 71 3.46 3.86 -23.37
CA SER A 71 4.54 3.76 -22.39
C SER A 71 4.30 2.59 -21.45
N LEU A 72 5.36 1.86 -21.12
CA LEU A 72 5.39 0.91 -20.03
C LEU A 72 5.60 1.68 -18.73
N VAL A 73 4.71 1.50 -17.77
CA VAL A 73 4.89 1.96 -16.40
C VAL A 73 4.94 0.75 -15.48
N GLN A 74 6.01 0.66 -14.71
CA GLN A 74 6.28 -0.51 -13.89
C GLN A 74 6.98 -0.12 -12.59
N THR A 75 6.63 -0.85 -11.54
CA THR A 75 7.28 -0.77 -10.22
C THR A 75 7.45 -2.16 -9.60
N THR A 76 8.32 -2.26 -8.60
CA THR A 76 8.47 -3.43 -7.74
C THR A 76 8.74 -2.98 -6.32
N ASP A 77 8.11 -3.65 -5.36
CA ASP A 77 8.40 -3.45 -3.94
C ASP A 77 8.22 -4.76 -3.16
N PHE A 78 8.90 -4.89 -2.03
CA PHE A 78 8.78 -6.01 -1.11
C PHE A 78 9.19 -5.60 0.30
N PHE A 79 8.60 -6.25 1.29
CA PHE A 79 8.96 -6.05 2.69
C PHE A 79 8.67 -7.32 3.51
N TYR A 80 8.97 -7.25 4.80
CA TYR A 80 8.77 -8.34 5.75
C TYR A 80 7.44 -8.18 6.48
N PRO A 81 6.84 -9.25 7.01
CA PRO A 81 5.60 -9.14 7.76
C PRO A 81 5.64 -8.11 8.89
N SER A 82 4.59 -7.28 8.91
CA SER A 82 4.36 -6.22 9.87
C SER A 82 3.12 -6.48 10.73
N VAL A 83 2.14 -7.22 10.21
CA VAL A 83 0.94 -7.63 10.94
C VAL A 83 0.93 -9.14 11.23
N GLU A 84 0.15 -9.57 12.22
CA GLU A 84 0.07 -10.98 12.63
C GLU A 84 -0.99 -11.75 11.83
N ASP A 85 -1.96 -11.05 11.24
CA ASP A 85 -2.96 -11.66 10.35
C ASP A 85 -2.35 -11.91 8.96
N PRO A 86 -2.18 -13.18 8.52
CA PRO A 86 -1.53 -13.48 7.25
C PRO A 86 -2.34 -12.99 6.05
N TYR A 87 -3.67 -13.03 6.12
CA TYR A 87 -4.54 -12.56 5.04
C TYR A 87 -4.38 -11.05 4.85
N MET A 88 -4.45 -10.29 5.95
CA MET A 88 -4.25 -8.85 5.89
C MET A 88 -2.81 -8.50 5.48
N GLN A 89 -1.80 -9.26 5.92
CA GLN A 89 -0.42 -9.08 5.47
C GLN A 89 -0.30 -9.24 3.94
N GLY A 90 -1.01 -10.20 3.36
CA GLY A 90 -1.11 -10.37 1.90
C GLY A 90 -1.75 -9.18 1.21
N ARG A 91 -2.88 -8.70 1.73
CA ARG A 91 -3.58 -7.50 1.21
C ARG A 91 -2.70 -6.26 1.25
N ILE A 92 -2.05 -6.00 2.38
CA ILE A 92 -1.13 -4.85 2.57
C ILE A 92 0.02 -4.94 1.57
N ALA A 93 0.56 -6.13 1.33
CA ALA A 93 1.67 -6.27 0.41
C ALA A 93 1.28 -5.98 -1.05
N CYS A 94 0.11 -6.44 -1.48
CA CYS A 94 -0.43 -6.10 -2.79
C CYS A 94 -0.72 -4.58 -2.90
N ALA A 95 -1.36 -4.00 -1.88
CA ALA A 95 -1.67 -2.58 -1.84
C ALA A 95 -0.40 -1.71 -1.90
N ASN A 96 0.68 -2.13 -1.23
CA ASN A 96 1.97 -1.46 -1.29
C ASN A 96 2.58 -1.50 -2.70
N VAL A 97 2.59 -2.66 -3.36
CA VAL A 97 3.13 -2.81 -4.73
C VAL A 97 2.33 -1.97 -5.74
N LEU A 98 1.01 -1.88 -5.59
CA LEU A 98 0.17 -1.07 -6.46
C LEU A 98 0.27 0.44 -6.16
N SER A 99 0.73 0.82 -4.96
CA SER A 99 0.76 2.21 -4.49
C SER A 99 1.59 3.12 -5.40
N ASP A 100 2.73 2.63 -5.90
CA ASP A 100 3.59 3.38 -6.81
C ASP A 100 2.93 3.68 -8.16
N LEU A 101 2.14 2.74 -8.72
CA LEU A 101 1.36 3.01 -9.95
C LEU A 101 0.30 4.07 -9.68
N TYR A 102 -0.34 4.00 -8.51
CA TYR A 102 -1.34 4.98 -8.08
C TYR A 102 -0.71 6.36 -7.84
N ALA A 103 0.54 6.45 -7.41
CA ALA A 103 1.29 7.71 -7.30
C ALA A 103 1.50 8.39 -8.66
N MET A 104 1.55 7.61 -9.75
CA MET A 104 1.58 8.11 -11.13
C MET A 104 0.19 8.43 -11.69
N GLY A 105 -0.88 8.36 -10.89
CA GLY A 105 -2.25 8.64 -11.32
C GLY A 105 -2.88 7.55 -12.17
N ILE A 106 -2.24 6.39 -12.28
CA ILE A 106 -2.75 5.28 -13.10
C ILE A 106 -3.69 4.44 -12.26
N THR A 107 -4.95 4.28 -12.69
CA THR A 107 -5.96 3.51 -11.93
C THR A 107 -6.00 2.04 -12.27
N GLU A 108 -5.41 1.64 -13.40
CA GLU A 108 -5.44 0.28 -13.94
C GLU A 108 -4.07 -0.38 -13.81
N CYS A 109 -4.07 -1.71 -13.70
CA CYS A 109 -2.85 -2.51 -13.69
C CYS A 109 -3.09 -3.72 -14.61
N ASP A 110 -2.32 -3.82 -15.69
CA ASP A 110 -2.50 -4.91 -16.65
C ASP A 110 -2.07 -6.26 -16.07
N ASN A 111 -1.01 -6.27 -15.27
CA ASN A 111 -0.44 -7.50 -14.75
C ASN A 111 0.32 -7.31 -13.44
N MET A 112 0.13 -8.27 -12.51
CA MET A 112 0.98 -8.40 -11.33
C MET A 112 1.80 -9.69 -11.33
N LEU A 113 3.01 -9.60 -10.77
CA LEU A 113 3.81 -10.77 -10.36
C LEU A 113 3.97 -10.75 -8.84
N MET A 114 3.93 -11.91 -8.20
CA MET A 114 4.11 -12.02 -6.75
C MET A 114 5.53 -12.50 -6.41
N LEU A 115 6.19 -11.79 -5.50
CA LEU A 115 7.48 -12.17 -4.94
C LEU A 115 7.25 -12.65 -3.51
N LEU A 116 7.57 -13.91 -3.23
CA LEU A 116 7.29 -14.53 -1.94
C LEU A 116 8.52 -15.30 -1.44
N SER A 117 8.76 -15.28 -0.13
CA SER A 117 9.63 -16.25 0.50
C SER A 117 9.01 -16.92 1.70
N VAL A 118 9.28 -18.21 1.83
CA VAL A 118 8.89 -19.03 2.97
C VAL A 118 10.02 -19.02 3.99
N SER A 119 9.71 -18.66 5.24
CA SER A 119 10.68 -18.70 6.33
C SER A 119 11.13 -20.14 6.62
N GLN A 120 12.45 -20.33 6.70
CA GLN A 120 13.08 -21.59 7.12
C GLN A 120 12.77 -21.97 8.57
N LYS A 121 12.22 -21.05 9.37
CA LYS A 121 11.82 -21.31 10.76
C LYS A 121 10.40 -21.90 10.87
N MET A 122 9.61 -21.84 9.81
CA MET A 122 8.25 -22.40 9.81
C MET A 122 8.31 -23.90 9.59
N SER A 123 7.54 -24.64 10.39
CA SER A 123 7.20 -26.02 10.10
C SER A 123 6.37 -26.12 8.80
N GLU A 124 6.32 -27.31 8.21
CA GLU A 124 5.51 -27.56 7.02
C GLU A 124 4.01 -27.30 7.28
N GLU A 125 3.53 -27.65 8.48
CA GLU A 125 2.14 -27.40 8.88
C GLU A 125 1.82 -25.91 9.00
N GLU A 126 2.71 -25.11 9.58
CA GLU A 126 2.55 -23.66 9.65
C GLU A 126 2.59 -23.04 8.26
N ARG A 127 3.55 -23.45 7.42
CA ARG A 127 3.65 -23.00 6.03
C ARG A 127 2.35 -23.25 5.27
N ASP A 128 1.82 -24.47 5.34
CA ASP A 128 0.66 -24.90 4.56
C ASP A 128 -0.66 -24.27 5.04
N LYS A 129 -0.68 -23.67 6.24
CA LYS A 129 -1.83 -22.90 6.75
C LYS A 129 -1.67 -21.39 6.52
N ILE A 130 -0.49 -20.84 6.77
CA ILE A 130 -0.24 -19.39 6.77
C ILE A 130 -0.05 -18.87 5.35
N MET A 131 0.76 -19.55 4.52
CA MET A 131 1.08 -19.05 3.17
C MET A 131 -0.15 -18.96 2.27
N PRO A 132 -1.09 -19.93 2.25
CA PRO A 132 -2.30 -19.80 1.44
C PRO A 132 -3.18 -18.61 1.82
N LEU A 133 -3.27 -18.26 3.12
CA LEU A 133 -4.01 -17.09 3.57
C LEU A 133 -3.37 -15.79 3.06
N MET A 134 -2.04 -15.73 3.12
CA MET A 134 -1.29 -14.58 2.60
C MET A 134 -1.43 -14.42 1.09
N VAL A 135 -1.33 -15.51 0.33
CA VAL A 135 -1.59 -15.52 -1.11
C VAL A 135 -3.04 -15.14 -1.41
N LYS A 136 -4.00 -15.63 -0.62
CA LYS A 136 -5.42 -15.26 -0.74
C LYS A 136 -5.61 -13.75 -0.57
N GLY A 137 -5.02 -13.16 0.46
CA GLY A 137 -5.09 -11.72 0.69
C GLY A 137 -4.49 -10.91 -0.44
N PHE A 138 -3.32 -11.32 -0.95
CA PHE A 138 -2.69 -10.65 -2.09
C PHE A 138 -3.59 -10.70 -3.33
N ARG A 139 -4.17 -11.88 -3.64
CA ARG A 139 -5.08 -12.06 -4.77
C ARG A 139 -6.34 -11.21 -4.64
N ASP A 140 -6.99 -11.24 -3.48
CA ASP A 140 -8.24 -10.50 -3.27
C ASP A 140 -8.02 -8.96 -3.38
N ALA A 141 -6.87 -8.45 -2.95
CA ALA A 141 -6.50 -7.04 -3.16
C ALA A 141 -6.17 -6.72 -4.63
N ALA A 142 -5.53 -7.64 -5.36
CA ALA A 142 -5.30 -7.50 -6.80
C ALA A 142 -6.63 -7.44 -7.59
N GLU A 143 -7.58 -8.32 -7.24
CA GLU A 143 -8.92 -8.33 -7.82
C GLU A 143 -9.67 -7.01 -7.56
N GLU A 144 -9.59 -6.46 -6.35
CA GLU A 144 -10.12 -5.11 -6.04
C GLU A 144 -9.44 -4.01 -6.87
N GLY A 145 -8.13 -4.15 -7.09
CA GLY A 145 -7.35 -3.30 -7.99
C GLY A 145 -7.71 -3.45 -9.48
N GLY A 146 -8.58 -4.39 -9.84
CA GLY A 146 -8.96 -4.67 -11.22
C GLY A 146 -7.90 -5.46 -12.00
N THR A 147 -6.99 -6.14 -11.31
CA THR A 147 -5.87 -6.87 -11.91
C THR A 147 -5.80 -8.31 -11.40
N SER A 148 -4.82 -9.07 -11.89
CA SER A 148 -4.59 -10.45 -11.47
C SER A 148 -3.11 -10.76 -11.36
N VAL A 149 -2.79 -11.76 -10.53
CA VAL A 149 -1.44 -12.30 -10.39
C VAL A 149 -1.27 -13.46 -11.36
N THR A 150 -0.43 -13.29 -12.39
CA THR A 150 -0.24 -14.31 -13.45
C THR A 150 1.05 -15.09 -13.34
N GLY A 151 1.91 -14.72 -12.39
CA GLY A 151 3.19 -15.38 -12.17
C GLY A 151 3.89 -14.85 -10.93
N GLY A 152 5.11 -15.31 -10.71
CA GLY A 152 5.88 -14.94 -9.53
C GLY A 152 7.00 -15.90 -9.24
N GLN A 153 7.69 -15.66 -8.13
CA GLN A 153 8.75 -16.53 -7.63
C GLN A 153 8.56 -16.75 -6.14
N THR A 154 8.67 -18.01 -5.72
CA THR A 154 8.66 -18.40 -4.30
C THR A 154 9.96 -19.12 -3.95
N VAL A 155 10.65 -18.68 -2.89
CA VAL A 155 11.92 -19.27 -2.43
C VAL A 155 11.91 -19.52 -0.92
N TYR A 156 12.76 -20.43 -0.44
CA TYR A 156 13.06 -20.50 0.99
C TYR A 156 14.06 -19.41 1.38
N ASN A 157 13.83 -18.78 2.53
CA ASN A 157 14.68 -17.72 3.07
C ASN A 157 14.62 -17.74 4.61
N PRO A 158 15.61 -17.23 5.37
CA PRO A 158 15.51 -17.18 6.83
C PRO A 158 14.31 -16.37 7.36
N TRP A 159 13.77 -15.48 6.53
CA TRP A 159 12.64 -14.61 6.83
C TRP A 159 11.58 -14.67 5.72
N ILE A 160 10.33 -14.37 6.06
CA ILE A 160 9.26 -14.17 5.06
C ILE A 160 9.48 -12.82 4.38
N ILE A 161 9.50 -12.83 3.06
CA ILE A 161 9.47 -11.66 2.20
C ILE A 161 8.18 -11.75 1.40
N ILE A 162 7.45 -10.65 1.32
CA ILE A 162 6.28 -10.54 0.47
C ILE A 162 6.33 -9.23 -0.29
N GLY A 163 6.00 -9.29 -1.57
CA GLY A 163 5.99 -8.16 -2.46
C GLY A 163 5.58 -8.59 -3.86
N GLY A 164 5.98 -7.81 -4.85
CA GLY A 164 5.57 -8.05 -6.20
C GLY A 164 6.07 -7.03 -7.20
N VAL A 165 5.50 -7.14 -8.39
CA VAL A 165 5.69 -6.23 -9.51
C VAL A 165 4.29 -5.86 -9.99
N ALA A 166 4.06 -4.57 -10.23
CA ALA A 166 2.86 -4.10 -10.93
C ALA A 166 3.29 -3.45 -12.26
N THR A 167 2.55 -3.72 -13.31
CA THR A 167 2.91 -3.28 -14.66
C THR A 167 1.65 -2.90 -15.45
N VAL A 168 1.76 -1.81 -16.19
CA VAL A 168 0.71 -1.29 -17.06
C VAL A 168 1.33 -0.69 -18.31
N VAL A 169 0.65 -0.88 -19.44
CA VAL A 169 0.97 -0.24 -20.71
C VAL A 169 -0.12 0.78 -21.01
N CYS A 170 0.24 2.05 -20.97
CA CYS A 170 -0.75 3.13 -21.02
C CYS A 170 -0.36 4.25 -21.99
N GLN A 171 -1.35 5.05 -22.34
CA GLN A 171 -1.20 6.29 -23.11
C GLN A 171 -0.68 7.43 -22.21
N PRO A 172 -0.02 8.45 -22.79
CA PRO A 172 0.47 9.61 -22.04
C PRO A 172 -0.58 10.37 -21.23
N SER A 173 -1.86 10.26 -21.59
CA SER A 173 -2.97 10.90 -20.87
C SER A 173 -3.41 10.15 -19.60
N GLU A 174 -2.97 8.91 -19.42
CA GLU A 174 -3.43 8.04 -18.33
C GLU A 174 -2.54 8.13 -17.09
N PHE A 175 -1.33 8.68 -17.22
CA PHE A 175 -0.41 8.94 -16.12
C PHE A 175 -0.11 10.43 -15.95
N ILE A 176 0.26 10.81 -14.73
CA ILE A 176 0.64 12.16 -14.33
C ILE A 176 2.13 12.13 -13.99
N MET A 177 2.93 12.91 -14.70
CA MET A 177 4.36 13.01 -14.41
C MET A 177 4.58 13.76 -13.08
N PRO A 178 5.42 13.24 -12.17
CA PRO A 178 5.56 13.75 -10.80
C PRO A 178 6.48 14.98 -10.70
N GLU A 179 6.38 15.93 -11.62
CA GLU A 179 7.40 17.00 -11.82
C GLU A 179 6.83 18.40 -12.10
N ASN A 180 5.51 18.60 -12.03
CA ASN A 180 4.86 19.84 -12.47
C ASN A 180 4.31 20.74 -11.34
N ALA A 181 4.70 20.55 -10.08
CA ALA A 181 4.23 21.39 -8.97
C ALA A 181 4.62 22.86 -9.16
N VAL A 182 3.73 23.79 -8.76
CA VAL A 182 3.92 25.24 -8.90
C VAL A 182 3.79 25.96 -7.55
N PRO A 183 4.44 27.14 -7.38
CA PRO A 183 4.23 27.95 -6.19
C PRO A 183 2.74 28.29 -6.00
N GLY A 184 2.22 28.07 -4.80
CA GLY A 184 0.81 28.29 -4.48
C GLY A 184 -0.03 27.02 -4.39
N ASP A 185 0.45 25.90 -4.97
CA ASP A 185 -0.12 24.58 -4.74
C ASP A 185 -0.15 24.24 -3.25
N VAL A 186 -1.04 23.32 -2.90
CA VAL A 186 -1.10 22.74 -1.56
C VAL A 186 -0.75 21.26 -1.59
N LEU A 187 -0.22 20.80 -0.46
CA LEU A 187 0.14 19.40 -0.26
C LEU A 187 -1.03 18.68 0.39
N VAL A 188 -1.56 17.65 -0.25
CA VAL A 188 -2.63 16.79 0.26
C VAL A 188 -2.08 15.41 0.58
N LEU A 189 -2.38 14.87 1.76
CA LEU A 189 -2.03 13.51 2.16
C LEU A 189 -3.30 12.67 2.32
N THR A 190 -3.32 11.45 1.78
CA THR A 190 -4.55 10.62 1.73
C THR A 190 -4.66 9.53 2.80
N LYS A 191 -3.61 9.24 3.56
CA LYS A 191 -3.66 8.33 4.72
C LYS A 191 -2.91 8.91 5.92
N PRO A 192 -3.30 8.57 7.16
CA PRO A 192 -2.60 9.03 8.35
C PRO A 192 -1.21 8.37 8.47
N LEU A 193 -0.33 9.03 9.19
CA LEU A 193 1.02 8.55 9.50
C LEU A 193 1.05 7.76 10.82
N GLY A 194 2.14 7.04 11.07
CA GLY A 194 2.39 6.34 12.33
C GLY A 194 2.11 4.84 12.29
N THR A 195 1.99 4.23 11.11
CA THR A 195 1.73 2.80 10.93
C THR A 195 2.81 1.95 11.62
N GLN A 196 4.08 2.33 11.49
CA GLN A 196 5.20 1.68 12.16
C GLN A 196 5.07 1.74 13.68
N VAL A 197 4.61 2.85 14.24
CA VAL A 197 4.44 3.00 15.70
C VAL A 197 3.31 2.09 16.19
N ALA A 198 2.19 2.04 15.47
CA ALA A 198 1.04 1.21 15.81
C ALA A 198 1.41 -0.29 15.81
N VAL A 199 2.05 -0.76 14.74
CA VAL A 199 2.53 -2.14 14.62
C VAL A 199 3.52 -2.51 15.74
N ASN A 200 4.48 -1.63 16.04
CA ASN A 200 5.45 -1.89 17.11
C ASN A 200 4.77 -1.88 18.48
N ALA A 201 3.86 -0.94 18.75
CA ALA A 201 3.15 -0.86 20.01
C ALA A 201 2.34 -2.14 20.28
N HIS A 202 1.66 -2.67 19.27
CA HIS A 202 0.95 -3.95 19.35
C HIS A 202 1.90 -5.11 19.65
N GLN A 203 3.03 -5.22 18.92
CA GLN A 203 4.05 -6.23 19.20
C GLN A 203 4.66 -6.12 20.60
N TRP A 204 4.65 -4.93 21.20
CA TRP A 204 5.20 -4.72 22.54
C TRP A 204 4.27 -5.20 23.65
N LEU A 205 2.98 -5.41 23.40
CA LEU A 205 2.04 -5.98 24.38
C LEU A 205 2.56 -7.30 24.97
N ASP A 206 3.23 -8.09 24.13
CA ASP A 206 3.80 -9.39 24.50
C ASP A 206 5.27 -9.33 24.95
N ASN A 207 5.82 -8.12 25.04
CA ASN A 207 7.16 -7.87 25.55
C ASN A 207 7.08 -6.97 26.80
N PRO A 208 7.06 -7.55 28.02
CA PRO A 208 6.87 -6.79 29.25
C PRO A 208 7.84 -5.62 29.42
N GLU A 209 9.11 -5.78 29.02
CA GLU A 209 10.10 -4.71 29.10
C GLU A 209 9.78 -3.52 28.19
N ARG A 210 9.27 -3.78 26.99
CA ARG A 210 8.90 -2.73 26.04
C ARG A 210 7.52 -2.15 26.37
N TRP A 211 6.55 -2.96 26.75
CA TRP A 211 5.22 -2.52 27.20
C TRP A 211 5.32 -1.57 28.39
N ASN A 212 6.18 -1.88 29.37
CA ASN A 212 6.39 -1.06 30.56
C ASN A 212 6.81 0.39 30.24
N LYS A 213 7.36 0.66 29.05
CA LYS A 213 7.76 2.01 28.62
C LYS A 213 6.59 2.87 28.16
N ILE A 214 5.51 2.26 27.69
CA ILE A 214 4.37 2.96 27.06
C ILE A 214 3.05 2.78 27.80
N LYS A 215 2.94 1.79 28.70
CA LYS A 215 1.73 1.49 29.49
C LYS A 215 1.17 2.65 30.34
N LEU A 216 1.97 3.68 30.61
CA LEU A 216 1.54 4.87 31.35
C LEU A 216 0.93 5.94 30.43
N VAL A 217 1.04 5.77 29.11
CA VAL A 217 0.66 6.76 28.09
C VAL A 217 -0.48 6.27 27.21
N VAL A 218 -0.64 4.95 27.08
CA VAL A 218 -1.66 4.32 26.24
C VAL A 218 -2.18 3.04 26.92
N SER A 219 -3.47 2.74 26.76
CA SER A 219 -4.06 1.46 27.21
C SER A 219 -3.87 0.35 26.18
N GLU A 220 -4.06 -0.92 26.58
CA GLU A 220 -4.01 -2.05 25.64
C GLU A 220 -5.09 -1.93 24.56
N GLU A 221 -6.29 -1.46 24.93
CA GLU A 221 -7.40 -1.22 24.00
C GLU A 221 -7.07 -0.14 22.97
N GLU A 222 -6.45 0.97 23.40
CA GLU A 222 -6.02 2.03 22.49
C GLU A 222 -4.92 1.56 21.52
N VAL A 223 -4.04 0.65 21.96
CA VAL A 223 -3.04 0.03 21.08
C VAL A 223 -3.68 -0.90 20.06
N GLU A 224 -4.64 -1.74 20.48
CA GLU A 224 -5.36 -2.64 19.58
C GLU A 224 -6.15 -1.85 18.53
N LEU A 225 -6.85 -0.78 18.93
CA LEU A 225 -7.57 0.09 18.01
C LEU A 225 -6.63 0.73 16.98
N ALA A 226 -5.49 1.28 17.41
CA ALA A 226 -4.52 1.87 16.50
C ALA A 226 -3.89 0.83 15.56
N TYR A 227 -3.71 -0.41 16.02
CA TYR A 227 -3.20 -1.51 15.21
C TYR A 227 -4.17 -1.92 14.11
N GLN A 228 -5.46 -2.05 14.45
CA GLN A 228 -6.52 -2.31 13.47
C GLN A 228 -6.62 -1.16 12.47
N GLU A 229 -6.61 0.09 12.95
CA GLU A 229 -6.65 1.29 12.10
C GLU A 229 -5.49 1.33 11.11
N ALA A 230 -4.26 1.07 11.59
CA ALA A 230 -3.09 0.98 10.74
C ALA A 230 -3.24 -0.17 9.71
N MET A 231 -3.67 -1.36 10.15
CA MET A 231 -3.84 -2.51 9.27
C MET A 231 -4.86 -2.27 8.15
N TYR A 232 -5.99 -1.62 8.44
CA TYR A 232 -6.99 -1.26 7.43
C TYR A 232 -6.51 -0.14 6.50
N SER A 233 -5.87 0.90 7.05
CA SER A 233 -5.27 1.99 6.26
C SER A 233 -4.21 1.43 5.29
N MET A 234 -3.30 0.59 5.78
CA MET A 234 -2.27 -0.07 4.96
C MET A 234 -2.85 -1.04 3.91
N ALA A 235 -4.01 -1.66 4.16
CA ALA A 235 -4.65 -2.56 3.20
C ALA A 235 -5.53 -1.86 2.16
N THR A 236 -5.80 -0.56 2.34
CA THR A 236 -6.63 0.26 1.44
C THR A 236 -5.82 0.65 0.19
N LEU A 237 -6.36 0.41 -1.00
CA LEU A 237 -5.71 0.80 -2.25
C LEU A 237 -5.74 2.33 -2.45
N ASN A 238 -4.65 2.91 -2.97
CA ASN A 238 -4.61 4.31 -3.39
C ASN A 238 -5.32 4.56 -4.74
N ARG A 239 -6.03 3.56 -5.29
CA ARG A 239 -6.71 3.59 -6.60
C ARG A 239 -7.67 4.76 -6.77
N THR A 240 -8.52 5.00 -5.77
CA THR A 240 -9.47 6.12 -5.78
C THR A 240 -8.73 7.46 -5.79
N ALA A 241 -7.69 7.60 -4.96
CA ALA A 241 -6.88 8.82 -4.93
C ALA A 241 -6.26 9.10 -6.31
N ALA A 242 -5.72 8.06 -6.97
CA ALA A 242 -5.15 8.16 -8.32
C ALA A 242 -6.15 8.67 -9.36
N GLY A 243 -7.37 8.14 -9.39
CA GLY A 243 -8.40 8.61 -10.33
C GLY A 243 -8.85 10.05 -10.05
N LEU A 244 -8.90 10.44 -8.77
CA LEU A 244 -9.23 11.81 -8.38
C LEU A 244 -8.11 12.81 -8.71
N MET A 245 -6.84 12.37 -8.80
CA MET A 245 -5.74 13.23 -9.23
C MET A 245 -5.98 13.79 -10.64
N HIS A 246 -6.47 12.98 -11.57
CA HIS A 246 -6.87 13.44 -12.90
C HIS A 246 -8.04 14.43 -12.85
N THR A 247 -9.06 14.11 -12.04
CA THR A 247 -10.29 14.92 -11.94
C THR A 247 -10.04 16.31 -11.37
N PHE A 248 -9.08 16.44 -10.45
CA PHE A 248 -8.77 17.66 -9.73
C PHE A 248 -7.44 18.30 -10.15
N ASN A 249 -6.88 17.89 -11.29
CA ASN A 249 -5.68 18.45 -11.90
C ASN A 249 -4.46 18.44 -10.97
N ALA A 250 -4.14 17.30 -10.37
CA ALA A 250 -2.90 17.14 -9.62
C ALA A 250 -1.68 17.45 -10.52
N HIS A 251 -0.69 18.11 -9.94
CA HIS A 251 0.53 18.51 -10.64
C HIS A 251 1.69 17.55 -10.42
N ALA A 252 1.73 16.89 -9.27
CA ALA A 252 2.74 15.89 -8.93
C ALA A 252 2.24 15.06 -7.74
N ALA A 253 2.69 13.81 -7.64
CA ALA A 253 2.46 12.99 -6.45
C ALA A 253 3.60 11.98 -6.24
N THR A 254 3.67 11.47 -5.02
CA THR A 254 4.48 10.32 -4.57
C THR A 254 3.68 9.61 -3.49
N ASP A 255 3.96 8.38 -3.16
CA ASP A 255 3.38 7.73 -1.98
C ASP A 255 4.31 7.84 -0.76
N ILE A 256 3.78 7.61 0.44
CA ILE A 256 4.56 7.66 1.68
C ILE A 256 4.81 6.25 2.20
N THR A 257 6.05 5.76 2.05
CA THR A 257 6.46 4.41 2.47
C THR A 257 7.71 4.47 3.37
N GLY A 258 8.77 3.72 3.02
CA GLY A 258 9.86 3.37 3.91
C GLY A 258 10.75 4.55 4.38
N PHE A 259 10.74 5.68 3.67
CA PHE A 259 11.55 6.85 4.05
C PHE A 259 10.82 7.84 4.97
N GLY A 260 9.53 7.61 5.20
CA GLY A 260 8.67 8.54 5.94
C GLY A 260 8.34 9.80 5.16
N ILE A 261 7.36 10.55 5.66
CA ILE A 261 6.78 11.68 4.95
C ILE A 261 7.79 12.74 4.49
N LEU A 262 8.80 13.04 5.30
CA LEU A 262 9.81 14.03 4.93
C LEU A 262 10.74 13.51 3.83
N GLY A 263 11.12 12.23 3.89
CA GLY A 263 11.99 11.62 2.88
C GLY A 263 11.33 11.61 1.51
N HIS A 264 10.08 11.12 1.42
CA HIS A 264 9.33 11.11 0.16
C HIS A 264 9.00 12.53 -0.34
N ALA A 265 8.64 13.46 0.56
CA ALA A 265 8.44 14.87 0.18
C ALA A 265 9.71 15.51 -0.38
N GLN A 266 10.89 15.20 0.19
CA GLN A 266 12.17 15.67 -0.32
C GLN A 266 12.47 15.09 -1.70
N ASN A 267 12.15 13.81 -1.92
CA ASN A 267 12.33 13.17 -3.22
C ASN A 267 11.45 13.83 -4.29
N LEU A 268 10.16 13.97 -4.00
CA LEU A 268 9.22 14.63 -4.89
C LEU A 268 9.64 16.09 -5.17
N ALA A 269 10.05 16.85 -4.15
CA ALA A 269 10.52 18.22 -4.34
C ALA A 269 11.74 18.31 -5.28
N LYS A 270 12.69 17.36 -5.17
CA LYS A 270 13.88 17.28 -6.03
C LYS A 270 13.54 17.03 -7.51
N GLN A 271 12.47 16.29 -7.77
CA GLN A 271 12.02 15.95 -9.12
C GLN A 271 11.34 17.11 -9.86
N GLN A 272 10.92 18.18 -9.16
CA GLN A 272 10.14 19.24 -9.79
C GLN A 272 10.94 20.04 -10.83
N HIS A 273 10.32 20.32 -11.98
CA HIS A 273 10.90 21.22 -12.97
C HIS A 273 10.99 22.66 -12.46
N ASN A 274 9.96 23.14 -11.79
CA ASN A 274 9.92 24.48 -11.23
C ASN A 274 10.84 24.64 -10.01
N GLU A 275 11.29 25.87 -9.76
CA GLU A 275 12.02 26.24 -8.54
C GLU A 275 11.05 26.35 -7.36
N VAL A 276 10.63 25.21 -6.83
CA VAL A 276 9.67 25.10 -5.72
C VAL A 276 10.25 24.39 -4.50
N SER A 277 9.72 24.67 -3.32
CA SER A 277 9.98 23.92 -2.09
C SER A 277 8.68 23.57 -1.39
N PHE A 278 8.67 22.44 -0.68
CA PHE A 278 7.51 21.92 0.03
C PHE A 278 7.60 22.24 1.52
N VAL A 279 6.53 22.79 2.09
CA VAL A 279 6.45 23.13 3.51
C VAL A 279 5.27 22.44 4.15
N ILE A 280 5.56 21.45 4.99
CA ILE A 280 4.57 20.68 5.73
C ILE A 280 4.32 21.38 7.07
N HIS A 281 3.06 21.74 7.30
CA HIS A 281 2.59 22.50 8.47
C HIS A 281 1.90 21.62 9.50
N ASN A 282 1.23 20.56 9.04
CA ASN A 282 0.49 19.65 9.90
C ASN A 282 0.73 18.19 9.52
N LEU A 283 0.56 17.30 10.49
CA LEU A 283 0.79 15.86 10.35
C LEU A 283 -0.46 15.13 10.84
N PRO A 284 -1.26 14.51 9.96
CA PRO A 284 -2.29 13.57 10.36
C PRO A 284 -1.62 12.29 10.85
N ILE A 285 -1.87 11.92 12.09
CA ILE A 285 -1.22 10.80 12.76
C ILE A 285 -2.32 9.95 13.42
N ILE A 286 -2.23 8.63 13.27
CA ILE A 286 -3.09 7.67 13.98
C ILE A 286 -3.10 8.02 15.47
N ALA A 287 -4.29 8.07 16.08
CA ALA A 287 -4.46 8.48 17.47
C ALA A 287 -3.44 7.81 18.41
N LYS A 288 -2.97 8.58 19.41
CA LYS A 288 -1.96 8.16 20.42
C LYS A 288 -0.55 7.84 19.90
N MET A 289 -0.31 7.66 18.60
CA MET A 289 1.03 7.33 18.09
C MET A 289 2.05 8.46 18.30
N ALA A 290 1.59 9.71 18.27
CA ALA A 290 2.41 10.86 18.66
C ALA A 290 2.81 10.81 20.15
N ALA A 291 1.91 10.38 21.03
CA ALA A 291 2.17 10.25 22.47
C ALA A 291 3.15 9.10 22.76
N ILE A 292 2.94 7.93 22.14
CA ILE A 292 3.86 6.78 22.21
C ILE A 292 5.26 7.18 21.73
N THR A 293 5.35 7.91 20.61
CA THR A 293 6.62 8.38 20.08
C THR A 293 7.38 9.26 21.09
N LYS A 294 6.67 10.20 21.74
CA LYS A 294 7.25 11.06 22.79
C LYS A 294 7.69 10.25 24.00
N ALA A 295 6.88 9.30 24.46
CA ALA A 295 7.19 8.41 25.58
C ALA A 295 8.47 7.58 25.33
N CYS A 296 8.72 7.23 24.07
CA CYS A 296 9.92 6.52 23.63
C CYS A 296 11.11 7.43 23.33
N GLY A 297 11.10 8.70 23.74
CA GLY A 297 12.19 9.65 23.47
C GLY A 297 12.39 9.94 21.99
N ASN A 298 11.31 10.00 21.20
CA ASN A 298 11.32 10.21 19.75
C ASN A 298 12.12 9.16 18.95
N ARG A 299 12.27 7.94 19.48
CA ARG A 299 13.00 6.85 18.82
C ARG A 299 12.48 6.51 17.42
N PHE A 300 11.17 6.65 17.20
CA PHE A 300 10.52 6.43 15.90
C PHE A 300 10.69 7.58 14.92
N LYS A 301 11.09 8.78 15.40
CA LYS A 301 11.21 10.00 14.60
C LYS A 301 9.95 10.39 13.81
N LEU A 302 8.77 9.93 14.23
CA LEU A 302 7.48 10.23 13.60
C LEU A 302 7.22 11.74 13.50
N LEU A 303 7.46 12.47 14.58
CA LEU A 303 7.26 13.93 14.62
C LEU A 303 8.29 14.71 13.79
N HIS A 304 9.40 14.07 13.42
CA HIS A 304 10.41 14.62 12.50
C HIS A 304 10.17 14.18 11.05
N GLY A 305 9.10 13.41 10.78
CA GLY A 305 8.72 12.95 9.45
C GLY A 305 9.61 11.87 8.85
N THR A 306 10.46 11.22 9.65
CA THR A 306 11.40 10.17 9.18
C THR A 306 11.10 8.79 9.76
N SER A 307 9.92 8.63 10.36
CA SER A 307 9.39 7.30 10.68
C SER A 307 9.03 6.59 9.38
N PRO A 308 9.48 5.34 9.17
CA PRO A 308 8.98 4.53 8.09
C PRO A 308 7.46 4.40 8.16
N GLU A 309 6.83 4.35 7.00
CA GLU A 309 5.44 3.94 6.80
C GLU A 309 5.43 2.69 5.90
N THR A 310 4.33 1.95 5.87
CA THR A 310 4.13 0.81 4.95
C THR A 310 2.79 1.01 4.27
N SER A 311 2.74 0.92 2.93
CA SER A 311 1.53 1.20 2.14
C SER A 311 0.78 2.46 2.60
N GLY A 312 1.51 3.57 2.76
CA GLY A 312 0.91 4.84 3.16
C GLY A 312 0.07 5.48 2.05
N GLY A 313 -0.33 6.73 2.29
CA GLY A 313 -1.15 7.49 1.35
C GLY A 313 -0.31 8.18 0.29
N LEU A 314 -1.00 8.72 -0.71
CA LEU A 314 -0.41 9.63 -1.67
C LEU A 314 -0.18 11.00 -1.03
N LEU A 315 0.99 11.59 -1.27
CA LEU A 315 1.29 12.99 -1.08
C LEU A 315 1.19 13.71 -2.43
N ILE A 316 0.17 14.54 -2.57
CA ILE A 316 -0.26 15.11 -3.85
C ILE A 316 -0.10 16.64 -3.82
N CYS A 317 0.53 17.19 -4.85
CA CYS A 317 0.52 18.63 -5.15
C CYS A 317 -0.72 18.96 -5.96
N LEU A 318 -1.63 19.75 -5.38
CA LEU A 318 -2.90 20.13 -6.01
C LEU A 318 -3.04 21.66 -6.08
N PRO A 319 -3.72 22.20 -7.12
CA PRO A 319 -4.17 23.57 -7.13
C PRO A 319 -5.00 23.87 -5.88
N ARG A 320 -4.75 25.02 -5.24
CA ARG A 320 -5.37 25.39 -3.96
C ARG A 320 -6.89 25.36 -4.00
N GLU A 321 -7.48 25.82 -5.10
CA GLU A 321 -8.91 25.87 -5.35
C GLU A 321 -9.55 24.48 -5.52
N GLN A 322 -8.77 23.46 -5.90
CA GLN A 322 -9.27 22.10 -6.08
C GLN A 322 -9.09 21.22 -4.84
N ALA A 323 -8.09 21.49 -4.00
CA ALA A 323 -7.73 20.63 -2.89
C ALA A 323 -8.88 20.35 -1.90
N ALA A 324 -9.71 21.35 -1.58
CA ALA A 324 -10.86 21.15 -0.70
C ALA A 324 -11.92 20.24 -1.33
N ARG A 325 -12.12 20.33 -2.65
CA ARG A 325 -13.05 19.49 -3.40
C ARG A 325 -12.53 18.06 -3.54
N PHE A 326 -11.23 17.90 -3.78
CA PHE A 326 -10.56 16.60 -3.73
C PHE A 326 -10.78 15.92 -2.37
N CYS A 327 -10.52 16.62 -1.27
CA CYS A 327 -10.68 16.06 0.09
C CYS A 327 -12.15 15.72 0.41
N ALA A 328 -13.12 16.46 -0.14
CA ALA A 328 -14.53 16.15 0.02
C ALA A 328 -14.96 14.93 -0.82
N GLU A 329 -14.47 14.83 -2.06
CA GLU A 329 -14.84 13.75 -2.98
C GLU A 329 -14.22 12.41 -2.56
N ILE A 330 -12.97 12.39 -2.08
CA ILE A 330 -12.32 11.16 -1.59
C ILE A 330 -12.96 10.61 -0.30
N LYS A 331 -13.52 11.51 0.52
CA LYS A 331 -14.30 11.15 1.72
C LYS A 331 -15.72 10.71 1.38
N SER A 332 -16.19 10.96 0.16
CA SER A 332 -17.56 10.63 -0.24
C SER A 332 -17.77 9.12 -0.31
N PRO A 333 -18.94 8.61 0.13
CA PRO A 333 -19.27 7.18 0.04
C PRO A 333 -19.47 6.69 -1.41
N LYS A 334 -19.35 7.58 -2.39
CA LYS A 334 -19.42 7.25 -3.83
C LYS A 334 -18.30 6.30 -4.27
N TYR A 335 -17.17 6.30 -3.56
CA TYR A 335 -15.99 5.49 -3.89
C TYR A 335 -15.70 4.42 -2.82
N GLY A 336 -16.74 3.82 -2.25
CA GLY A 336 -16.65 2.89 -1.13
C GLY A 336 -16.97 3.58 0.20
N GLU A 337 -16.29 3.24 1.28
CA GLU A 337 -16.55 3.89 2.58
C GLU A 337 -16.06 5.35 2.63
N GLY A 338 -15.19 5.74 1.68
CA GLY A 338 -14.51 7.02 1.66
C GLY A 338 -13.55 7.15 2.84
N HIS A 339 -12.41 7.78 2.65
CA HIS A 339 -11.50 8.10 3.76
C HIS A 339 -11.09 9.56 3.69
N GLN A 340 -10.78 10.12 4.86
CA GLN A 340 -10.40 11.51 4.94
C GLN A 340 -9.01 11.72 4.34
N ALA A 341 -8.85 12.82 3.60
CA ALA A 341 -7.55 13.35 3.21
C ALA A 341 -7.32 14.70 3.90
N TRP A 342 -6.06 15.11 4.02
CA TRP A 342 -5.66 16.31 4.75
C TRP A 342 -4.82 17.22 3.88
N ILE A 343 -5.15 18.52 3.88
CA ILE A 343 -4.24 19.55 3.37
C ILE A 343 -3.16 19.79 4.45
N ILE A 344 -1.97 19.26 4.21
CA ILE A 344 -0.89 19.23 5.20
C ILE A 344 0.11 20.38 5.06
N GLY A 345 0.14 21.06 3.92
CA GLY A 345 1.17 22.03 3.63
C GLY A 345 0.96 22.80 2.33
N ILE A 346 2.01 23.51 1.93
CA ILE A 346 2.03 24.33 0.71
C ILE A 346 3.30 24.08 -0.09
N VAL A 347 3.22 24.43 -1.37
CA VAL A 347 4.35 24.57 -2.27
C VAL A 347 4.68 26.07 -2.37
N GLU A 348 5.90 26.45 -2.03
CA GLU A 348 6.42 27.81 -2.13
C GLU A 348 7.51 27.91 -3.20
N LYS A 349 7.88 29.12 -3.61
CA LYS A 349 9.07 29.31 -4.44
C LYS A 349 10.29 28.89 -3.64
N GLY A 350 11.18 28.08 -4.22
CA GLY A 350 12.28 27.50 -3.47
C GLY A 350 13.31 26.77 -4.33
N ASN A 351 14.06 25.88 -3.69
CA ASN A 351 15.27 25.26 -4.24
C ASN A 351 15.15 23.74 -4.34
N ARG A 352 13.94 23.23 -4.63
CA ARG A 352 13.64 21.80 -4.78
C ARG A 352 13.94 21.01 -3.50
N THR A 353 13.49 21.55 -2.37
CA THR A 353 13.64 20.95 -1.03
C THR A 353 12.30 20.80 -0.33
N ALA A 354 12.23 19.91 0.66
CA ALA A 354 11.07 19.80 1.54
C ALA A 354 11.47 19.92 3.00
N ARG A 355 10.60 20.55 3.80
CA ARG A 355 10.75 20.72 5.25
C ARG A 355 9.42 20.59 5.97
N ILE A 356 9.49 20.09 7.20
CA ILE A 356 8.40 20.22 8.19
C ILE A 356 8.75 21.43 9.06
N ILE A 357 7.76 22.27 9.39
CA ILE A 357 7.98 23.40 10.31
C ILE A 357 8.41 22.91 11.71
N ASP A 358 9.11 23.73 12.49
CA ASP A 358 9.68 23.32 13.79
C ASP A 358 8.64 22.76 14.79
N LYS A 359 7.40 23.26 14.72
CA LYS A 359 6.28 22.84 15.56
C LYS A 359 5.08 22.50 14.68
N PRO A 360 5.08 21.33 14.02
CA PRO A 360 3.97 20.95 13.17
C PRO A 360 2.73 20.73 14.03
N ARG A 361 1.57 21.15 13.53
CA ARG A 361 0.29 20.82 14.18
C ARG A 361 0.01 19.34 13.98
N ILE A 362 -0.18 18.61 15.09
CA ILE A 362 -0.61 17.22 15.02
C ILE A 362 -2.13 17.18 14.88
N ILE A 363 -2.61 16.47 13.87
CA ILE A 363 -4.02 16.14 13.70
C ILE A 363 -4.12 14.68 14.10
N GLU A 364 -4.74 14.40 15.24
CA GLU A 364 -5.03 13.02 15.62
C GLU A 364 -6.20 12.54 14.77
N ASP A 365 -5.94 11.54 13.92
CA ASP A 365 -6.98 10.89 13.15
C ASP A 365 -7.79 9.97 14.06
N GLY A 366 -9.10 9.99 13.89
CA GLY A 366 -10.01 9.16 14.69
C GLY A 366 -10.62 8.09 13.81
N ALA A 367 -10.44 6.82 14.20
CA ALA A 367 -11.07 5.62 13.65
C ALA A 367 -11.28 5.62 12.12
N TRP A 368 -10.35 4.99 11.40
CA TRP A 368 -10.50 4.65 9.99
C TRP A 368 -11.79 3.84 9.77
N PRO A 369 -12.55 4.07 8.68
CA PRO A 369 -13.76 3.31 8.41
C PRO A 369 -13.44 1.81 8.23
N CYS A 370 -14.12 0.97 9.02
CA CYS A 370 -13.83 -0.47 9.17
C CYS A 370 -14.97 -1.39 8.67
N SER A 371 -15.87 -0.94 7.79
CA SER A 371 -17.04 -1.72 7.35
C SER A 371 -16.93 -2.17 5.88
N GLY A 372 -16.15 -3.23 5.64
CA GLY A 372 -16.11 -3.87 4.32
C GLY A 372 -15.39 -5.22 4.26
N VAL A 373 -14.61 -5.54 5.29
CA VAL A 373 -14.04 -6.88 5.48
C VAL A 373 -14.83 -7.54 6.61
N GLU A 374 -15.73 -8.48 6.29
CA GLU A 374 -16.36 -9.32 7.33
C GLU A 374 -15.25 -9.98 8.15
N GLN A 375 -15.05 -9.50 9.38
CA GLN A 375 -14.24 -10.20 10.35
C GLN A 375 -14.98 -11.49 10.74
N PRO A 376 -14.34 -12.67 10.72
CA PRO A 376 -14.90 -13.81 11.42
C PRO A 376 -14.99 -13.45 12.91
N ALA A 377 -16.22 -13.45 13.45
CA ALA A 377 -16.48 -13.07 14.83
C ALA A 377 -15.56 -13.84 15.80
N VAL A 378 -14.69 -13.12 16.49
CA VAL A 378 -13.83 -13.70 17.53
C VAL A 378 -14.68 -13.90 18.79
N ARG A 379 -15.30 -15.07 18.92
CA ARG A 379 -15.74 -15.58 20.22
C ARG A 379 -14.67 -16.49 20.78
N ARG A 380 -14.07 -16.11 21.91
CA ARG A 380 -13.29 -17.04 22.75
C ARG A 380 -14.29 -17.99 23.42
N GLU A 381 -14.40 -19.21 22.93
CA GLU A 381 -14.99 -20.30 23.71
C GLU A 381 -13.88 -21.07 24.46
N PRO A 382 -14.19 -21.58 25.67
CA PRO A 382 -13.22 -22.29 26.47
C PRO A 382 -12.94 -23.67 25.87
N SER A 383 -11.69 -24.10 26.04
CA SER A 383 -11.09 -25.36 25.62
C SER A 383 -12.02 -26.57 25.60
N ASP A 384 -12.16 -27.20 24.43
CA ASP A 384 -11.97 -28.64 24.27
C ASP A 384 -11.69 -28.97 22.80
N ASN A 385 -10.84 -29.99 22.59
CA ASN A 385 -10.38 -30.47 21.29
C ASN A 385 -11.56 -30.90 20.41
N ASP A 386 -11.90 -30.10 19.39
CA ASP A 386 -12.32 -30.52 18.05
C ASP A 386 -12.62 -29.27 17.20
N ILE A 387 -11.83 -29.04 16.14
CA ILE A 387 -12.08 -27.93 15.20
C ILE A 387 -13.08 -28.42 14.15
N VAL A 388 -14.36 -28.15 14.36
CA VAL A 388 -15.39 -28.24 13.32
C VAL A 388 -15.70 -26.84 12.83
N VAL A 389 -15.26 -26.51 11.61
CA VAL A 389 -15.66 -25.27 10.93
C VAL A 389 -17.09 -25.44 10.41
N SER A 390 -18.06 -24.92 11.16
CA SER A 390 -19.47 -24.87 10.75
C SER A 390 -19.79 -23.51 10.14
N VAL A 391 -19.96 -23.46 8.82
CA VAL A 391 -20.48 -22.27 8.11
C VAL A 391 -22.00 -22.29 8.23
N HIS A 392 -22.57 -21.45 9.09
CA HIS A 392 -24.02 -21.22 9.14
C HIS A 392 -24.41 -20.17 8.10
N LEU A 393 -24.98 -20.63 6.98
CA LEU A 393 -25.71 -19.79 6.04
C LEU A 393 -27.13 -19.56 6.58
N SER A 394 -27.49 -18.30 6.81
CA SER A 394 -28.88 -17.94 7.14
C SER A 394 -29.75 -17.95 5.88
N PRO A 395 -30.99 -18.49 5.91
CA PRO A 395 -31.86 -18.61 4.74
C PRO A 395 -32.77 -17.39 4.51
N GLY A 396 -33.00 -17.06 3.23
CA GLY A 396 -34.02 -16.11 2.73
C GLY A 396 -33.39 -14.87 2.10
N THR A 397 -33.49 -14.60 0.79
CA THR A 397 -34.70 -14.60 -0.04
C THR A 397 -34.29 -14.82 -1.50
N PHE A 398 -34.77 -15.92 -2.10
CA PHE A 398 -34.71 -16.14 -3.54
C PHE A 398 -35.79 -15.30 -4.23
N ALA A 399 -35.40 -14.45 -5.17
CA ALA A 399 -36.29 -13.94 -6.22
C ALA A 399 -35.90 -14.60 -7.54
N VAL A 400 -36.87 -15.31 -8.09
CA VAL A 400 -36.85 -16.14 -9.29
C VAL A 400 -36.65 -15.29 -10.55
N PHE A 401 -35.74 -15.70 -11.43
CA PHE A 401 -35.93 -15.60 -12.88
C PHE A 401 -35.39 -16.86 -13.56
N MET A 402 -36.28 -17.84 -13.74
CA MET A 402 -36.11 -18.94 -14.67
C MET A 402 -36.33 -18.43 -16.09
N LYS A 403 -35.40 -18.73 -17.01
CA LYS A 403 -35.72 -18.85 -18.43
C LYS A 403 -35.28 -20.23 -18.90
N GLN A 404 -36.27 -21.10 -19.05
CA GLN A 404 -36.20 -22.43 -19.66
C GLN A 404 -35.71 -22.36 -21.11
N LEU A 405 -35.07 -23.44 -21.58
CA LEU A 405 -35.51 -24.29 -22.69
C LEU A 405 -34.54 -25.50 -22.86
N PRO A 406 -34.94 -26.62 -23.51
CA PRO A 406 -35.09 -27.90 -22.81
C PRO A 406 -34.18 -29.04 -23.30
N SER A 407 -34.08 -30.05 -22.45
CA SER A 407 -33.56 -31.39 -22.70
C SER A 407 -34.42 -32.19 -23.69
N ASN A 408 -33.80 -32.82 -24.68
CA ASN A 408 -34.40 -33.92 -25.44
C ASN A 408 -33.78 -35.26 -25.02
N THR A 409 -34.61 -36.04 -24.32
CA THR A 409 -34.87 -37.49 -24.44
C THR A 409 -33.78 -38.43 -24.95
N MET A 410 -33.47 -39.40 -24.07
CA MET A 410 -32.96 -40.73 -24.38
C MET A 410 -33.79 -41.43 -25.47
N ASP A 411 -33.10 -42.10 -26.40
CA ASP A 411 -33.62 -43.28 -27.07
C ASP A 411 -32.53 -44.36 -27.05
N ASP A 412 -32.96 -45.57 -26.73
CA ASP A 412 -32.15 -46.74 -26.38
C ASP A 412 -32.42 -47.78 -27.47
N ARG A 413 -31.43 -48.09 -28.32
CA ARG A 413 -31.43 -49.27 -29.20
C ARG A 413 -30.13 -49.45 -29.99
N GLY A 414 -29.51 -50.62 -29.82
CA GLY A 414 -29.01 -51.42 -30.94
C GLY A 414 -27.51 -51.39 -31.26
N ALA A 415 -26.82 -52.40 -30.72
CA ALA A 415 -26.10 -53.42 -31.49
C ALA A 415 -24.91 -53.04 -32.42
N VAL A 416 -23.78 -53.69 -32.11
CA VAL A 416 -22.83 -54.38 -33.02
C VAL A 416 -21.61 -53.61 -33.56
N GLU A 417 -20.47 -54.27 -33.35
CA GLU A 417 -19.14 -54.08 -33.91
C GLU A 417 -19.12 -53.83 -35.43
N SER A 418 -18.21 -52.98 -35.91
CA SER A 418 -17.12 -53.41 -36.81
C SER A 418 -16.32 -52.23 -37.39
N ARG A 419 -15.00 -52.45 -37.40
CA ARG A 419 -13.92 -51.92 -38.25
C ARG A 419 -14.32 -50.96 -39.40
N GLN A 420 -13.67 -49.81 -39.47
CA GLN A 420 -12.54 -49.54 -40.38
C GLN A 420 -11.72 -48.35 -39.91
#